data_AF-M4F4T0-F1
#
_entry.id   AF-M4F4T0-F1
#
_cell.length_a   1.000
_cell.length_b   1.000
_cell.length_c   1.000
_cell.angle_alpha   90.00
_cell.angle_beta   90.00
_cell.angle_gamma   90.00
#
_symmetry.space_group_name_H-M   'P 1'
#
loop_
_entity.id
_entity.type
_entity.pdbx_description
1 polymer ?
#
loop_
_entity_poly.entity_id
_entity_poly.type
_entity_poly.pdbx_seq_one_letter_code
_entity_poly.pdbx_strand_id
1 'polypeptide(L)'
;MIKKVRRGGDAVVVRRGGDAVVVRRGGDAVVVRRGGDAVVVRRGGDAVVVRRGGDAVVVRRGGDAVVVRRGGDAVVVRRGGDAVVVRRGGDAVVVRRGGDAVVVRRGGDAVVVRRGGDTVVVR
;
A
#
# COMPACT_ATOMS: atom_id res chain seq x y z
N MET A 1 20.46 3.81 0.58
CA MET A 1 19.97 4.68 1.68
C MET A 1 18.51 4.37 2.03
N ILE A 2 18.13 4.31 3.32
CA ILE A 2 16.74 4.10 3.76
C ILE A 2 16.13 5.39 4.33
N LYS A 3 14.94 5.77 3.86
CA LYS A 3 14.14 6.86 4.45
C LYS A 3 13.20 6.35 5.52
N LYS A 4 13.39 6.80 6.77
CA LYS A 4 12.56 6.42 7.92
C LYS A 4 11.78 7.62 8.44
N VAL A 5 10.48 7.43 8.62
CA VAL A 5 9.57 8.38 9.30
C VAL A 5 9.00 7.68 10.52
N ARG A 6 9.31 8.19 11.72
CA ARG A 6 8.82 7.61 12.98
C ARG A 6 7.39 8.08 13.28
N ARG A 7 7.10 9.35 13.06
CA ARG A 7 5.78 9.98 13.21
C ARG A 7 5.69 11.14 12.21
N GLY A 8 4.70 11.09 11.32
CA GLY A 8 4.33 12.25 10.51
C GLY A 8 3.52 13.25 11.33
N GLY A 9 3.59 14.54 10.96
CA GLY A 9 2.46 15.44 11.16
C GLY A 9 1.35 15.08 10.17
N ASP A 10 0.55 16.05 9.73
CA ASP A 10 -0.64 15.84 8.88
C ASP A 10 -0.36 14.99 7.64
N ALA A 11 0.80 15.19 6.99
CA ALA A 11 1.19 14.41 5.83
C ALA A 11 2.66 13.96 5.84
N VAL A 12 2.89 12.76 5.33
CA VAL A 12 4.22 12.23 5.00
C VAL A 12 4.35 12.11 3.50
N VAL A 13 5.22 12.91 2.89
CA VAL A 13 5.47 12.87 1.44
C VAL A 13 6.91 12.44 1.16
N VAL A 14 7.06 11.28 0.53
CA VAL A 14 8.36 10.78 0.06
C VAL A 14 8.39 10.81 -1.47
N ARG A 15 9.20 11.71 -2.02
CA ARG A 15 9.37 11.84 -3.48
C ARG A 15 10.22 10.71 -4.09
N ARG A 16 11.30 10.30 -3.41
CA ARG A 16 12.22 9.20 -3.78
C ARG A 16 12.74 8.51 -2.53
N GLY A 17 12.68 7.18 -2.46
CA GLY A 17 12.96 6.39 -1.27
C GLY A 17 14.42 6.03 -0.99
N GLY A 18 15.30 6.07 -1.99
CA GLY A 18 16.57 5.34 -1.89
C GLY A 18 16.27 3.85 -2.08
N ASP A 19 16.76 2.99 -1.18
CA ASP A 19 16.55 1.53 -1.20
C ASP A 19 15.23 1.17 -0.50
N ALA A 20 14.86 1.91 0.55
CA ALA A 20 13.61 1.64 1.25
C ALA A 20 12.97 2.87 1.89
N VAL A 21 11.64 2.85 1.98
CA VAL A 21 10.83 3.81 2.72
C VAL A 21 10.12 3.11 3.85
N VAL A 22 10.31 3.58 5.09
CA VAL A 22 9.63 3.03 6.26
C VAL A 22 8.91 4.13 7.01
N VAL A 23 7.58 4.08 7.02
CA VAL A 23 6.70 4.97 7.79
C VAL A 23 6.07 4.19 8.94
N ARG A 24 6.41 4.54 10.18
CA ARG A 24 5.87 3.85 11.37
C ARG A 24 4.47 4.36 11.73
N ARG A 25 4.27 5.67 11.67
CA ARG A 25 2.98 6.36 11.84
C ARG A 25 2.93 7.52 10.84
N GLY A 26 2.01 7.47 9.88
CA GLY A 26 1.58 8.68 9.18
C GLY A 26 0.75 9.56 10.12
N GLY A 27 0.62 10.84 9.79
CA GLY A 27 -0.66 11.51 10.06
C GLY A 27 -1.66 11.13 8.98
N ASP A 28 -2.59 12.01 8.66
CA ASP A 28 -3.74 11.82 7.77
C ASP A 28 -3.37 11.18 6.43
N ALA A 29 -2.25 11.60 5.82
CA ALA A 29 -1.82 11.06 4.53
C ALA A 29 -0.37 10.56 4.49
N VAL A 30 -0.15 9.43 3.83
CA VAL A 30 1.18 8.94 3.44
C VAL A 30 1.25 8.81 1.93
N VAL A 31 2.11 9.61 1.28
CA VAL A 31 2.32 9.58 -0.17
C VAL A 31 3.75 9.23 -0.51
N VAL A 32 3.94 8.09 -1.17
CA VAL A 32 5.23 7.66 -1.72
C VAL A 32 5.16 7.69 -3.24
N ARG A 33 5.89 8.60 -3.88
CA ARG A 33 5.88 8.74 -5.35
C ARG A 33 6.76 7.70 -6.03
N ARG A 34 7.95 7.46 -5.48
CA ARG A 34 8.89 6.40 -5.90
C ARG A 34 9.49 5.77 -4.65
N GLY A 35 9.09 4.54 -4.36
CA GLY A 35 9.80 3.68 -3.44
C GLY A 35 11.20 3.37 -3.97
N GLY A 36 12.08 2.95 -3.07
CA GLY A 36 13.12 2.00 -3.47
C GLY A 36 12.53 0.60 -3.56
N ASP A 37 13.38 -0.39 -3.46
CA ASP A 37 13.10 -1.83 -3.37
C ASP A 37 11.93 -2.13 -2.41
N ALA A 38 11.85 -1.43 -1.26
CA ALA A 38 10.77 -1.64 -0.30
C ALA A 38 10.04 -0.36 0.14
N VAL A 39 8.71 -0.45 0.27
CA VAL A 39 7.87 0.55 0.96
C VAL A 39 7.09 -0.13 2.07
N VAL A 40 7.33 0.30 3.31
CA VAL A 40 6.65 -0.25 4.50
C VAL A 40 5.92 0.86 5.25
N VAL A 41 4.60 0.76 5.33
CA VAL A 41 3.74 1.63 6.13
C VAL A 41 3.10 0.81 7.24
N ARG A 42 3.46 1.08 8.50
CA ARG A 42 2.93 0.31 9.65
C ARG A 42 1.56 0.81 10.09
N ARG A 43 1.37 2.13 10.11
CA ARG A 43 0.10 2.81 10.36
C ARG A 43 0.05 4.01 9.41
N GLY A 44 -0.81 3.96 8.40
CA GLY A 44 -1.25 5.18 7.71
C GLY A 44 -2.19 5.98 8.61
N GLY A 45 -2.44 7.24 8.26
CA GLY A 45 -3.73 7.85 8.54
C GLY A 45 -4.74 7.43 7.48
N ASP A 46 -5.72 8.28 7.25
CA ASP A 46 -6.86 8.10 6.35
C ASP A 46 -6.45 7.60 4.96
N ALA A 47 -5.35 8.10 4.39
CA ALA A 47 -4.92 7.71 3.04
C ALA A 47 -3.45 7.25 2.97
N VAL A 48 -3.23 6.11 2.31
CA VAL A 48 -1.91 5.63 1.90
C VAL A 48 -1.85 5.50 0.38
N VAL A 49 -0.98 6.28 -0.26
CA VAL A 49 -0.80 6.27 -1.72
C VAL A 49 0.64 5.93 -2.08
N VAL A 50 0.83 4.83 -2.78
CA VAL A 50 2.12 4.43 -3.37
C VAL A 50 1.99 4.44 -4.90
N ARG A 51 2.68 5.37 -5.57
CA ARG A 51 2.57 5.49 -7.04
C ARG A 51 3.47 4.50 -7.78
N ARG A 52 4.67 4.27 -7.26
CA ARG A 52 5.62 3.26 -7.72
C ARG A 52 6.28 2.68 -6.48
N GLY A 53 5.92 1.47 -6.08
CA GLY A 53 6.77 0.65 -5.22
C GLY A 53 7.98 0.17 -6.01
N GLY A 54 9.05 -0.18 -5.32
CA GLY A 54 9.95 -1.22 -5.83
C GLY A 54 9.33 -2.58 -5.58
N ASP A 55 10.17 -3.59 -5.45
CA ASP A 55 9.86 -5.02 -5.30
C ASP A 55 8.74 -5.30 -4.29
N ALA A 56 8.73 -4.63 -3.14
CA ALA A 56 7.73 -4.87 -2.09
C ALA A 56 7.02 -3.61 -1.60
N VAL A 57 5.68 -3.68 -1.54
CA VAL A 57 4.84 -2.70 -0.84
C VAL A 57 4.06 -3.37 0.27
N VAL A 58 4.30 -2.95 1.51
CA VAL A 58 3.62 -3.51 2.70
C VAL A 58 2.91 -2.41 3.47
N VAL A 59 1.59 -2.53 3.57
CA VAL A 59 0.73 -1.68 4.42
C VAL A 59 0.09 -2.53 5.50
N ARG A 60 0.47 -2.31 6.77
CA ARG A 60 -0.05 -3.12 7.88
C ARG A 60 -1.41 -2.63 8.39
N ARG A 61 -1.60 -1.32 8.43
CA ARG A 61 -2.86 -0.63 8.73
C ARG A 61 -2.93 0.58 7.83
N GLY A 62 -3.77 0.53 6.80
CA GLY A 62 -4.26 1.73 6.14
C GLY A 62 -5.33 2.38 7.03
N GLY A 63 -5.57 3.68 6.83
CA GLY A 63 -6.88 4.26 7.11
C GLY A 63 -7.84 3.88 5.99
N ASP A 64 -8.81 4.75 5.76
CA ASP A 64 -9.94 4.59 4.83
C ASP A 64 -9.52 4.11 3.43
N ALA A 65 -8.42 4.63 2.88
CA ALA A 65 -7.98 4.30 1.53
C ALA A 65 -6.51 3.84 1.44
N VAL A 66 -6.29 2.72 0.75
CA VAL A 66 -4.96 2.27 0.32
C VAL A 66 -4.91 2.16 -1.20
N VAL A 67 -4.05 2.95 -1.83
CA VAL A 67 -3.88 2.95 -3.29
C VAL A 67 -2.45 2.64 -3.67
N VAL A 68 -2.25 1.54 -4.39
CA VAL A 68 -0.97 1.16 -5.01
C VAL A 68 -1.13 1.15 -6.53
N ARG A 69 -0.49 2.11 -7.22
CA ARG A 69 -0.65 2.23 -8.69
C ARG A 69 0.26 1.28 -9.45
N ARG A 70 1.47 1.08 -8.96
CA ARG A 70 2.45 0.10 -9.45
C ARG A 70 3.15 -0.46 -8.22
N GLY A 71 2.81 -1.67 -7.81
CA GLY A 71 3.67 -2.48 -6.96
C GLY A 71 4.79 -3.06 -7.81
N GLY A 72 5.91 -3.41 -7.19
CA GLY A 72 6.77 -4.46 -7.72
C GLY A 72 6.16 -5.81 -7.43
N ASP A 73 7.00 -6.83 -7.33
CA ASP A 73 6.70 -8.25 -7.18
C ASP A 73 5.61 -8.55 -6.13
N ALA A 74 5.61 -7.86 -4.99
CA ALA A 74 4.66 -8.13 -3.91
C ALA A 74 3.96 -6.86 -3.38
N VAL A 75 2.62 -6.94 -3.27
CA VAL A 75 1.80 -5.97 -2.55
C VAL A 75 1.02 -6.65 -1.44
N VAL A 76 1.27 -6.24 -0.19
CA VAL A 76 0.61 -6.81 0.98
C VAL A 76 -0.11 -5.73 1.77
N VAL A 77 -1.43 -5.85 1.88
CA VAL A 77 -2.29 -5.02 2.72
C VAL A 77 -2.93 -5.87 3.81
N ARG A 78 -2.53 -5.70 5.07
CA ARG A 78 -3.04 -6.55 6.16
C ARG A 78 -4.38 -6.07 6.71
N ARG A 79 -4.56 -4.76 6.79
CA ARG A 79 -5.82 -4.08 7.15
C ARG A 79 -5.90 -2.84 6.26
N GLY A 80 -6.68 -2.90 5.19
CA GLY A 80 -7.16 -1.70 4.53
C GLY A 80 -8.34 -1.15 5.33
N GLY A 81 -8.59 0.15 5.22
CA GLY A 81 -9.91 0.69 5.50
C GLY A 81 -10.86 0.35 4.35
N ASP A 82 -11.86 1.19 4.16
CA ASP A 82 -12.99 1.04 3.25
C ASP A 82 -12.58 0.64 1.82
N ALA A 83 -11.49 1.19 1.30
CA ALA A 83 -11.03 0.93 -0.06
C ALA A 83 -9.57 0.49 -0.17
N VAL A 84 -9.33 -0.62 -0.88
CA VAL A 84 -7.99 -1.05 -1.31
C VAL A 84 -7.95 -1.17 -2.83
N VAL A 85 -7.10 -0.37 -3.46
CA VAL A 85 -6.93 -0.36 -4.92
C VAL A 85 -5.50 -0.67 -5.32
N VAL A 86 -5.30 -1.75 -6.06
CA VAL A 86 -4.01 -2.14 -6.66
C VAL A 86 -4.16 -2.19 -8.17
N ARG A 87 -3.56 -1.23 -8.90
CA ARG A 87 -3.77 -1.13 -10.36
C ARG A 87 -2.82 -2.01 -11.18
N ARG A 88 -1.60 -2.19 -10.69
CA ARG A 88 -0.59 -3.10 -11.22
C ARG A 88 0.15 -3.67 -10.01
N GLY A 89 -0.31 -4.80 -9.49
CA GLY A 89 0.52 -5.63 -8.61
C GLY A 89 1.56 -6.34 -9.46
N GLY A 90 2.69 -6.68 -8.86
CA GLY A 90 3.55 -7.73 -9.40
C GLY A 90 2.93 -9.10 -9.13
N ASP A 91 3.78 -10.11 -9.09
CA ASP A 91 3.47 -11.53 -8.96
C ASP A 91 2.46 -11.87 -7.87
N ALA A 92 2.51 -11.17 -6.73
CA ALA A 92 1.63 -11.43 -5.58
C ALA A 92 0.92 -10.17 -5.05
N VAL A 93 -0.41 -10.26 -4.93
CA VAL A 93 -1.23 -9.28 -4.20
C VAL A 93 -2.00 -9.97 -3.07
N VAL A 94 -1.74 -9.57 -1.83
CA VAL A 94 -2.40 -10.14 -0.65
C VAL A 94 -3.14 -9.05 0.13
N VAL A 95 -4.46 -9.18 0.22
CA VAL A 95 -5.32 -8.33 1.06
C VAL A 95 -6.00 -9.20 2.12
N ARG A 96 -5.61 -9.05 3.40
CA ARG A 96 -6.13 -9.92 4.47
C ARG A 96 -7.45 -9.43 5.07
N ARG A 97 -7.61 -8.13 5.19
CA ARG A 97 -8.84 -7.43 5.62
C ARG A 97 -8.93 -6.16 4.79
N GLY A 98 -9.60 -6.22 3.64
CA GLY A 98 -10.06 -5.02 2.96
C GLY A 98 -11.35 -4.55 3.62
N GLY A 99 -11.68 -3.27 3.47
CA GLY A 99 -13.03 -2.77 3.69
C GLY A 99 -13.94 -3.12 2.52
N ASP A 100 -14.97 -2.31 2.35
CA ASP A 100 -16.10 -2.50 1.43
C ASP A 100 -15.67 -2.77 -0.02
N ALA A 101 -14.57 -2.16 -0.47
CA ALA A 101 -14.08 -2.31 -1.84
C ALA A 101 -12.63 -2.77 -1.91
N VAL A 102 -12.38 -3.90 -2.59
CA VAL A 102 -11.05 -4.34 -2.99
C VAL A 102 -10.99 -4.46 -4.51
N VAL A 103 -10.15 -3.66 -5.15
CA VAL A 103 -9.98 -3.65 -6.60
C VAL A 103 -8.52 -3.94 -6.96
N VAL A 104 -8.29 -5.07 -7.60
CA VAL A 104 -7.01 -5.44 -8.22
C VAL A 104 -7.22 -5.51 -9.72
N ARG A 105 -6.58 -4.64 -10.51
CA ARG A 105 -6.84 -4.52 -11.97
C ARG A 105 -5.84 -5.24 -12.87
N ARG A 106 -4.65 -5.52 -12.33
CA ARG A 106 -3.62 -6.39 -12.89
C ARG A 106 -2.84 -6.93 -11.70
N GLY A 107 -3.21 -8.11 -11.21
CA GLY A 107 -2.35 -8.90 -10.33
C GLY A 107 -1.49 -9.83 -11.19
N GLY A 108 -0.29 -10.17 -10.74
CA GLY A 108 0.45 -11.30 -11.29
C GLY A 108 -0.19 -12.62 -10.87
N ASP A 109 0.63 -13.66 -10.83
CA ASP A 109 0.21 -15.06 -10.68
C ASP A 109 -0.71 -15.36 -9.47
N ALA A 110 -0.63 -14.56 -8.39
CA ALA A 110 -1.40 -14.79 -7.18
C ALA A 110 -2.11 -13.53 -6.65
N VAL A 111 -3.44 -13.58 -6.57
CA VAL A 111 -4.25 -12.59 -5.84
C VAL A 111 -5.05 -13.28 -4.74
N VAL A 112 -4.78 -12.91 -3.50
CA VAL A 112 -5.47 -13.46 -2.32
C VAL A 112 -6.19 -12.36 -1.56
N VAL A 113 -7.52 -12.41 -1.55
CA VAL A 113 -8.36 -11.55 -0.71
C VAL A 113 -9.09 -12.43 0.30
N ARG A 114 -8.71 -12.36 1.58
CA ARG A 114 -9.27 -13.24 2.62
C ARG A 114 -10.57 -12.74 3.23
N ARG A 115 -10.70 -11.42 3.34
CA ARG A 115 -11.90 -10.71 3.79
C ARG A 115 -11.92 -9.41 3.00
N GLY A 116 -12.75 -9.34 1.97
CA GLY A 116 -13.21 -8.09 1.36
C GLY A 116 -14.64 -7.86 1.80
N GLY A 117 -15.09 -6.61 1.80
CA GLY A 117 -16.50 -6.30 1.96
C GLY A 117 -17.27 -6.55 0.65
N ASP A 118 -18.29 -5.74 0.41
CA ASP A 118 -19.32 -5.95 -0.59
C ASP A 118 -18.80 -6.18 -2.02
N THR A 119 -17.64 -5.60 -2.36
CA THR A 119 -17.10 -5.67 -3.72
C THR A 119 -15.64 -6.10 -3.76
N VAL A 120 -15.37 -7.24 -4.40
CA VAL A 120 -14.02 -7.68 -4.76
C VAL A 120 -13.94 -7.84 -6.28
N VAL A 121 -13.11 -7.03 -6.93
CA VAL A 121 -12.82 -7.14 -8.37
C VAL A 121 -11.35 -7.51 -8.56
N VAL A 122 -11.11 -8.62 -9.24
CA VAL A 122 -9.76 -9.04 -9.67
C VAL A 122 -9.79 -9.18 -11.19
N ARG A 123 -8.94 -8.41 -11.88
CA ARG A 123 -8.66 -8.49 -13.33
C ARG A 123 -7.16 -8.39 -13.57
#